data_AF-A0A142VVU9-F1
#
_entry.id   AF-A0A142VVU9-F1
#
_cell.length_a   1.000
_cell.length_b   1.000
_cell.length_c   1.000
_cell.angle_alpha   90.00
_cell.angle_beta   90.00
_cell.angle_gamma   90.00
#
_symmetry.space_group_name_H-M   'P 1'
#
loop_
_entity.id
_entity.type
_entity.pdbx_description
1 polymer ?
#
loop_
_entity_poly.entity_id
_entity_poly.type
_entity_poly.pdbx_seq_one_letter_code
_entity_poly.pdbx_strand_id
1 'polypeptide(L)'
;MLLFGAILYPGQRLPDDRADIVVVLKGPVRPVVLREKQRIAGMWVNASSIRLRTSPGFYAIGSSRPVDKLVDERTAAIFELGLKNLSMSPTGFSEAKKLERFEAGLVDLYRRMGLFYENPSSVEITEGVLYRARIPVPARVPVGTYRAETYLISKGRVLAVASRDVQIRKAGFERFVALAAQRHGFLYGLAAVALSLLLGYAASALFRRR
;
A
#
# COMPACT_ATOMS: atom_id res chain seq x y z
N MET A 1 4.61 -6.31 8.37
CA MET A 1 3.45 -6.77 9.16
C MET A 1 3.33 -8.28 9.01
N LEU A 2 2.90 -8.96 10.08
CA LEU A 2 2.58 -10.39 10.07
C LEU A 2 1.08 -10.54 10.30
N LEU A 3 0.42 -11.35 9.49
CA LEU A 3 -0.95 -11.78 9.72
C LEU A 3 -0.98 -13.28 9.94
N PHE A 4 -1.79 -13.71 10.89
CA PHE A 4 -1.99 -15.11 11.22
C PHE A 4 -3.48 -15.39 11.27
N GLY A 5 -3.86 -16.61 10.91
CA GLY A 5 -5.22 -17.08 11.09
C GLY A 5 -5.32 -18.59 10.92
N ALA A 6 -6.53 -19.08 11.18
CA ALA A 6 -6.87 -20.48 11.01
C ALA A 6 -7.99 -20.62 9.96
N ILE A 7 -7.91 -21.67 9.16
CA ILE A 7 -8.95 -22.11 8.25
C ILE A 7 -9.84 -23.08 9.04
N LEU A 8 -11.11 -22.72 9.20
CA LEU A 8 -12.09 -23.55 9.88
C LEU A 8 -12.92 -24.30 8.83
N TYR A 9 -12.74 -25.61 8.77
CA TYR A 9 -13.53 -26.48 7.90
C TYR A 9 -14.80 -26.95 8.62
N PRO A 10 -15.98 -26.87 7.96
CA PRO A 10 -17.20 -27.46 8.51
C PRO A 10 -17.00 -28.95 8.85
N GLY A 11 -17.37 -29.35 10.07
CA GLY A 11 -17.23 -30.74 10.52
C GLY A 11 -15.80 -31.19 10.86
N GLN A 12 -14.84 -30.26 10.98
CA GLN A 12 -13.43 -30.52 11.36
C GLN A 12 -12.67 -31.53 10.47
N ARG A 13 -13.15 -31.80 9.26
CA ARG A 13 -12.42 -32.62 8.28
C ARG A 13 -11.64 -31.73 7.33
N LEU A 14 -10.37 -32.04 7.11
CA LEU A 14 -9.62 -31.43 6.02
C LEU A 14 -10.28 -31.85 4.69
N PRO A 15 -10.57 -30.92 3.78
CA PRO A 15 -11.02 -31.27 2.45
C PRO A 15 -9.91 -32.04 1.72
N ASP A 16 -10.30 -32.95 0.83
CA ASP A 16 -9.35 -33.62 -0.09
C ASP A 16 -8.62 -32.61 -0.98
N ASP A 17 -9.26 -31.47 -1.24
CA ASP A 17 -8.70 -30.39 -2.03
C ASP A 17 -7.93 -29.39 -1.16
N ARG A 18 -6.70 -29.10 -1.58
CA ARG A 18 -5.88 -28.07 -0.92
C ARG A 18 -6.59 -26.71 -1.00
N ALA A 19 -6.70 -26.05 0.15
CA ALA A 19 -7.12 -24.67 0.23
C ALA A 19 -5.92 -23.74 0.08
N ASP A 20 -6.15 -22.60 -0.56
CA ASP A 20 -5.18 -21.54 -0.75
C ASP A 20 -5.66 -20.27 -0.06
N ILE A 21 -4.71 -19.43 0.32
CA ILE A 21 -4.98 -18.17 0.98
C ILE A 21 -4.36 -17.04 0.17
N VAL A 22 -5.13 -15.99 -0.04
CA VAL A 22 -4.66 -14.70 -0.56
C VAL A 22 -4.95 -13.64 0.49
N VAL A 23 -3.94 -12.88 0.88
CA VAL A 23 -4.06 -11.74 1.78
C VAL A 23 -3.79 -10.47 1.00
N VAL A 24 -4.71 -9.52 1.08
CA VAL A 24 -4.61 -8.20 0.45
C VAL A 24 -4.63 -7.14 1.54
N LEU A 25 -3.70 -6.19 1.50
CA LEU A 25 -3.63 -5.03 2.38
C LEU A 25 -3.78 -3.76 1.55
N LYS A 26 -4.94 -3.12 1.66
CA LYS A 26 -5.27 -1.87 0.96
C LYS A 26 -5.15 -0.68 1.91
N GLY A 27 -4.38 0.32 1.50
CA GLY A 27 -4.25 1.59 2.20
C GLY A 27 -5.45 2.51 1.99
N PRO A 28 -5.45 3.68 2.65
CA PRO A 28 -6.53 4.65 2.53
C PRO A 28 -6.70 5.08 1.08
N VAL A 29 -7.93 4.96 0.58
CA VAL A 29 -8.32 5.38 -0.77
C VAL A 29 -8.51 6.88 -0.80
N ARG A 30 -7.87 7.56 -1.75
CA ARG A 30 -7.97 9.02 -1.90
C ARG A 30 -8.10 9.42 -3.36
N PRO A 31 -8.75 10.56 -3.65
CA PRO A 31 -8.69 11.14 -4.97
C PRO A 31 -7.27 11.63 -5.26
N VAL A 32 -6.79 11.39 -6.48
CA VAL A 32 -5.46 11.80 -6.93
C VAL A 32 -5.52 12.43 -8.31
N VAL A 33 -4.59 13.33 -8.60
CA VAL A 33 -4.38 13.88 -9.95
C VAL A 33 -3.04 13.36 -10.44
N LEU A 34 -3.08 12.50 -11.45
CA LEU A 34 -1.90 11.94 -12.05
C LEU A 34 -1.48 12.80 -13.25
N ARG A 35 -0.19 13.12 -13.32
CA ARG A 35 0.42 13.92 -14.38
C ARG A 35 1.52 13.14 -15.06
N GLU A 36 1.45 13.09 -16.38
CA GLU A 36 2.48 12.49 -17.22
C GLU A 36 3.50 13.57 -17.58
N LYS A 37 4.77 13.34 -17.22
CA LYS A 37 5.88 14.20 -17.59
C LYS A 37 6.49 13.72 -18.90
N GLN A 38 6.66 14.63 -19.84
CA GLN A 38 7.33 14.38 -21.11
C GLN A 38 8.41 15.44 -21.34
N ARG A 39 9.49 15.04 -22.01
CA ARG A 39 10.55 15.97 -22.41
C ARG A 39 10.21 16.57 -23.77
N ILE A 40 9.98 17.87 -23.82
CA ILE A 40 9.65 18.63 -25.03
C ILE A 40 10.62 19.80 -25.12
N ALA A 41 11.28 19.97 -26.27
CA ALA A 41 12.29 21.00 -26.49
C ALA A 41 13.36 21.06 -25.36
N GLY A 42 13.82 19.90 -24.89
CA GLY A 42 14.83 19.78 -23.84
C GLY A 42 14.33 19.93 -22.40
N MET A 43 13.10 20.42 -22.19
CA MET A 43 12.51 20.67 -20.87
C MET A 43 11.48 19.61 -20.46
N TRP A 44 11.37 19.32 -19.16
CA TRP A 44 10.32 18.46 -18.62
C TRP A 44 9.03 19.26 -18.42
N VAL A 45 7.98 18.86 -19.11
CA VAL A 45 6.66 19.49 -19.00
C VAL A 45 5.60 18.46 -18.61
N ASN A 46 4.56 18.92 -17.92
CA ASN A 46 3.39 18.09 -17.62
C ASN A 46 2.51 18.04 -18.89
N ALA A 47 2.80 17.12 -19.79
CA ALA A 47 2.15 17.04 -21.10
C ALA A 47 0.70 16.56 -21.04
N SER A 48 0.36 15.74 -20.03
CA SER A 48 -1.00 15.23 -19.87
C SER A 48 -1.37 14.98 -18.41
N SER A 49 -2.67 14.90 -18.13
CA SER A 49 -3.16 14.56 -16.80
C SER A 49 -4.50 13.81 -16.83
N ILE A 50 -4.77 13.09 -15.75
CA ILE A 50 -6.06 12.47 -15.43
C ILE A 50 -6.33 12.63 -13.93
N ARG A 51 -7.61 12.71 -13.55
CA ARG A 51 -8.04 12.71 -12.15
C ARG A 51 -8.69 11.37 -11.83
N LEU A 52 -8.17 10.68 -10.83
CA LEU A 52 -8.77 9.45 -10.30
C LEU A 52 -9.55 9.82 -9.03
N ARG A 53 -10.79 9.37 -8.93
CA ARG A 53 -11.64 9.55 -7.74
C ARG A 53 -11.18 8.66 -6.60
N THR A 54 -10.75 7.45 -6.94
CA THR A 54 -10.32 6.43 -6.00
C THR A 54 -8.97 5.86 -6.44
N SER A 55 -7.96 6.03 -5.60
CA SER A 55 -6.67 5.34 -5.74
C SER A 55 -6.15 4.98 -4.35
N PRO A 56 -5.83 3.72 -4.09
CA PRO A 56 -5.25 3.32 -2.81
C PRO A 56 -3.84 3.89 -2.68
N GLY A 57 -3.54 4.52 -1.54
CA GLY A 57 -2.19 5.03 -1.27
C GLY A 57 -1.14 3.94 -1.01
N PHE A 58 -1.57 2.69 -0.84
CA PHE A 58 -0.75 1.50 -0.67
C PHE A 58 -1.57 0.28 -1.08
N TYR A 59 -0.94 -0.70 -1.71
CA TYR A 59 -1.55 -1.99 -2.02
C TYR A 59 -0.48 -3.06 -1.88
N ALA A 60 -0.75 -4.08 -1.08
CA ALA A 60 0.09 -5.25 -1.03
C ALA A 60 -0.75 -6.52 -1.12
N ILE A 61 -0.32 -7.46 -1.96
CA ILE A 61 -0.93 -8.78 -2.07
C ILE A 61 0.12 -9.84 -1.79
N GLY A 62 -0.29 -10.81 -0.97
CA GLY A 62 0.44 -12.03 -0.69
C GLY A 62 -0.45 -13.24 -0.92
N SER A 63 0.10 -14.33 -1.45
CA SER A 63 -0.66 -15.55 -1.70
C SER A 63 0.16 -16.80 -1.41
N SER A 64 -0.50 -17.94 -1.24
CA SER A 64 0.16 -19.26 -1.09
C SER A 64 0.79 -19.76 -2.38
N ARG A 65 0.17 -19.42 -3.53
CA ARG A 65 0.65 -19.72 -4.89
C ARG A 65 0.36 -18.53 -5.82
N PRO A 66 0.95 -18.45 -7.02
CA PRO A 66 0.65 -17.40 -7.98
C PRO A 66 -0.87 -17.27 -8.22
N VAL A 67 -1.39 -16.03 -8.18
CA VAL A 67 -2.84 -15.75 -8.19
C VAL A 67 -3.52 -16.28 -9.47
N ASP A 68 -2.81 -16.25 -10.60
CA ASP A 68 -3.25 -16.81 -11.89
C ASP A 68 -3.40 -18.34 -11.89
N LYS A 69 -2.85 -19.03 -10.88
CA LYS A 69 -3.04 -20.48 -10.64
C LYS A 69 -4.10 -20.76 -9.58
N LEU A 70 -4.57 -19.74 -8.87
CA LEU A 70 -5.56 -19.86 -7.80
C LEU A 70 -6.97 -19.58 -8.28
N VAL A 71 -7.14 -18.59 -9.17
CA VAL A 71 -8.43 -18.11 -9.67
C VAL A 71 -8.34 -17.74 -11.15
N ASP A 72 -9.49 -17.69 -11.82
CA ASP A 72 -9.58 -17.17 -13.19
C ASP A 72 -9.52 -15.63 -13.22
N GLU A 73 -9.32 -15.07 -14.43
CA GLU A 73 -9.19 -13.61 -14.63
C GLU A 73 -10.42 -12.86 -14.11
N ARG A 74 -11.62 -13.44 -14.29
CA ARG A 74 -12.87 -12.84 -13.85
C ARG A 74 -12.94 -12.72 -12.34
N THR A 75 -12.63 -13.80 -11.62
CA THR A 75 -12.62 -13.80 -10.15
C THR A 75 -11.52 -12.88 -9.64
N ALA A 76 -10.34 -12.90 -10.27
CA ALA A 76 -9.26 -12.01 -9.90
C ALA A 76 -9.63 -10.53 -10.08
N ALA A 77 -10.37 -10.16 -11.14
CA ALA A 77 -10.88 -8.81 -11.35
C ALA A 77 -11.95 -8.41 -10.32
N ILE A 78 -12.91 -9.30 -10.01
CA ILE A 78 -14.00 -9.03 -9.06
C ILE A 78 -13.46 -8.73 -7.65
N PHE A 79 -12.44 -9.48 -7.22
CA PHE A 79 -11.85 -9.33 -5.90
C PHE A 79 -10.58 -8.47 -5.90
N GLU A 80 -10.24 -7.84 -7.03
CA GLU A 80 -9.05 -7.00 -7.22
C GLU A 80 -7.75 -7.70 -6.75
N LEU A 81 -7.61 -8.97 -7.10
CA LEU A 81 -6.46 -9.80 -6.74
C LEU A 81 -5.34 -9.60 -7.77
N GLY A 82 -4.24 -8.97 -7.35
CA GLY A 82 -3.08 -8.67 -8.18
C GLY A 82 -3.09 -7.25 -8.70
N LEU A 83 -1.91 -6.71 -8.98
CA LEU A 83 -1.73 -5.33 -9.41
C LEU A 83 -2.41 -5.02 -10.75
N LYS A 84 -2.54 -6.02 -11.63
CA LYS A 84 -3.23 -5.89 -12.92
C LYS A 84 -4.74 -5.75 -12.81
N ASN A 85 -5.33 -6.19 -11.69
CA ASN A 85 -6.77 -6.23 -11.46
C ASN A 85 -7.24 -5.10 -10.53
N LEU A 86 -6.35 -4.18 -10.17
CA LEU A 86 -6.66 -3.09 -9.27
C LEU A 86 -7.48 -2.03 -10.02
N SER A 87 -8.77 -1.93 -9.70
CA SER A 87 -9.66 -0.94 -10.32
C SER A 87 -9.41 0.46 -9.75
N MET A 88 -9.18 1.44 -10.61
CA MET A 88 -9.10 2.84 -10.23
C MET A 88 -10.20 3.62 -10.96
N SER A 89 -11.06 4.33 -10.22
CA SER A 89 -12.19 5.00 -10.87
C SER A 89 -11.77 6.38 -11.39
N PRO A 90 -11.77 6.64 -12.71
CA PRO A 90 -11.52 7.97 -13.23
C PRO A 90 -12.65 8.94 -12.84
N THR A 91 -12.30 10.22 -12.76
CA THR A 91 -13.30 11.29 -12.63
C THR A 91 -13.72 11.74 -14.02
N GLY A 92 -14.92 11.32 -14.45
CA GLY A 92 -15.51 11.69 -15.75
C GLY A 92 -15.12 10.74 -16.88
N PHE A 93 -15.62 11.04 -18.09
CA PHE A 93 -15.29 10.26 -19.29
C PHE A 93 -13.82 10.47 -19.66
N SER A 94 -13.07 9.37 -19.69
CA SER A 94 -11.70 9.32 -20.20
C SER A 94 -11.64 8.23 -21.25
N GLU A 95 -10.91 8.46 -22.35
CA GLU A 95 -10.65 7.44 -23.36
C GLU A 95 -9.99 6.21 -22.72
N ALA A 96 -10.49 5.01 -23.02
CA ALA A 96 -10.04 3.76 -22.38
C ALA A 96 -8.52 3.56 -22.50
N LYS A 97 -7.95 3.82 -23.69
CA LYS A 97 -6.50 3.72 -23.94
C LYS A 97 -5.68 4.71 -23.11
N LYS A 98 -6.23 5.91 -22.88
CA LYS A 98 -5.59 6.90 -22.00
C LYS A 98 -5.64 6.41 -20.55
N LEU A 99 -6.79 5.91 -20.09
CA LEU A 99 -6.93 5.40 -18.72
C LEU A 99 -5.92 4.27 -18.44
N GLU A 100 -5.88 3.25 -19.29
CA GLU A 100 -4.99 2.10 -19.16
C GLU A 100 -3.51 2.52 -19.07
N ARG A 101 -3.08 3.43 -19.96
CA ARG A 101 -1.71 3.99 -19.93
C ARG A 101 -1.39 4.68 -18.60
N PHE A 102 -2.33 5.46 -18.07
CA PHE A 102 -2.15 6.18 -16.81
C PHE A 102 -2.17 5.24 -15.60
N GLU A 103 -3.03 4.22 -15.58
CA GLU A 103 -3.07 3.19 -14.54
C GLU A 103 -1.78 2.38 -14.52
N ALA A 104 -1.30 1.91 -15.68
CA ALA A 104 -0.03 1.21 -15.78
C ALA A 104 1.15 2.07 -15.29
N GLY A 105 1.18 3.35 -15.67
CA GLY A 105 2.20 4.29 -15.20
C GLY A 105 2.14 4.55 -13.70
N LEU A 106 0.94 4.58 -13.11
CA LEU A 106 0.76 4.74 -11.66
C LEU A 106 1.22 3.51 -10.90
N VAL A 107 0.81 2.32 -11.35
CA VAL A 107 1.22 1.03 -10.77
C VAL A 107 2.74 0.92 -10.78
N ASP A 108 3.37 1.25 -11.91
CA ASP A 108 4.83 1.22 -12.05
C ASP A 108 5.53 2.24 -11.13
N LEU A 109 5.01 3.48 -11.05
CA LEU A 109 5.52 4.50 -10.12
C LEU A 109 5.42 4.04 -8.65
N TYR A 110 4.26 3.54 -8.24
CA TYR A 110 4.05 3.10 -6.87
C TYR A 110 4.81 1.83 -6.52
N ARG A 111 5.04 0.93 -7.49
CA ARG A 111 5.91 -0.23 -7.33
C ARG A 111 7.36 0.17 -7.10
N ARG A 112 7.90 1.12 -7.89
CA ARG A 112 9.24 1.69 -7.65
C ARG A 112 9.36 2.38 -6.29
N MET A 113 8.28 2.99 -5.82
CA MET A 113 8.21 3.59 -4.49
C MET A 113 7.99 2.55 -3.38
N GLY A 114 7.82 1.26 -3.68
CA GLY A 114 7.50 0.21 -2.70
C GLY A 114 6.12 0.36 -2.05
N LEU A 115 5.24 1.20 -2.60
CA LEU A 115 3.86 1.38 -2.13
C LEU A 115 2.94 0.29 -2.67
N PHE A 116 3.25 -0.21 -3.87
CA PHE A 116 2.57 -1.35 -4.48
C PHE A 116 3.50 -2.56 -4.45
N TYR A 117 3.00 -3.66 -3.90
CA TYR A 117 3.77 -4.87 -3.67
C TYR A 117 2.95 -6.11 -4.03
N GLU A 118 3.55 -7.02 -4.76
CA GLU A 118 2.95 -8.32 -5.09
C GLU A 118 4.01 -9.38 -4.88
N ASN A 119 3.72 -10.34 -4.02
CA ASN A 119 4.63 -11.46 -3.76
C ASN A 119 3.87 -12.78 -3.70
N PRO A 120 3.94 -13.58 -4.79
CA PRO A 120 3.44 -14.93 -4.77
C PRO A 120 4.32 -15.78 -3.83
N SER A 121 3.70 -16.56 -2.96
CA SER A 121 4.36 -17.40 -1.92
C SER A 121 4.79 -16.65 -0.64
N SER A 122 4.22 -15.48 -0.37
CA SER A 122 4.40 -14.79 0.93
C SER A 122 3.42 -15.26 2.02
N VAL A 123 2.54 -16.20 1.67
CA VAL A 123 1.63 -16.88 2.60
C VAL A 123 2.02 -18.35 2.70
N GLU A 124 2.27 -18.81 3.90
CA GLU A 124 2.56 -20.21 4.20
C GLU A 124 1.36 -20.81 4.93
N ILE A 125 0.97 -22.02 4.54
CA ILE A 125 -0.08 -22.79 5.18
C ILE A 125 0.57 -24.01 5.84
N THR A 126 0.34 -24.18 7.14
CA THR A 126 0.88 -25.27 7.97
C THR A 126 -0.27 -26.19 8.39
N GLU A 127 -0.06 -27.51 8.25
CA GLU A 127 -1.07 -28.55 8.54
C GLU A 127 -2.42 -28.36 7.82
N GLY A 128 -2.45 -27.60 6.73
CA GLY A 128 -3.69 -27.29 5.99
C GLY A 128 -4.70 -26.41 6.75
N VAL A 129 -4.41 -25.99 7.99
CA VAL A 129 -5.37 -25.28 8.85
C VAL A 129 -4.84 -23.96 9.38
N LEU A 130 -3.53 -23.76 9.48
CA LEU A 130 -2.95 -22.51 9.96
C LEU A 130 -2.29 -21.78 8.80
N TYR A 131 -2.45 -20.47 8.72
CA TYR A 131 -1.72 -19.67 7.75
C TYR A 131 -0.97 -18.52 8.39
N ARG A 132 0.16 -18.16 7.77
CA ARG A 132 0.99 -17.01 8.12
C ARG A 132 1.29 -16.22 6.85
N ALA A 133 0.94 -14.94 6.85
CA ALA A 133 1.26 -14.02 5.76
C ALA A 133 2.24 -12.94 6.23
N ARG A 134 3.29 -12.70 5.44
CA ARG A 134 4.25 -11.61 5.70
C ARG A 134 4.13 -10.54 4.62
N ILE A 135 3.59 -9.39 5.00
CA ILE A 135 3.45 -8.23 4.11
C ILE A 135 4.44 -7.14 4.54
N PRO A 136 5.39 -6.73 3.69
CA PRO A 136 6.26 -5.61 3.99
C PRO A 136 5.45 -4.30 4.00
N VAL A 137 5.65 -3.48 5.03
CA VAL A 137 5.02 -2.16 5.15
C VAL A 137 6.14 -1.15 5.33
N PRO A 138 6.60 -0.49 4.24
CA PRO A 138 7.70 0.47 4.30
C PRO A 138 7.38 1.71 5.16
N ALA A 139 8.40 2.42 5.63
CA ALA A 139 8.21 3.63 6.44
C ALA A 139 7.47 4.78 5.72
N ARG A 140 7.45 4.76 4.39
CA ARG A 140 6.83 5.77 3.52
C ARG A 140 5.33 5.60 3.28
N VAL A 141 4.71 4.55 3.82
CA VAL A 141 3.28 4.31 3.60
C VAL A 141 2.44 5.44 4.21
N PRO A 142 1.34 5.87 3.57
CA PRO A 142 0.49 6.92 4.11
C PRO A 142 -0.10 6.54 5.48
N VAL A 143 -0.15 7.48 6.42
CA VAL A 143 -0.89 7.26 7.68
C VAL A 143 -2.39 7.21 7.40
N GLY A 144 -3.10 6.33 8.11
CA GLY A 144 -4.55 6.16 7.97
C GLY A 144 -5.05 4.76 8.29
N THR A 145 -6.30 4.50 7.94
CA THR A 145 -6.94 3.19 8.06
C THR A 145 -6.67 2.36 6.81
N TYR A 146 -6.24 1.12 7.03
CA TYR A 146 -5.97 0.11 6.04
C TYR A 146 -6.96 -1.03 6.21
N ARG A 147 -7.33 -1.67 5.11
CA ARG A 147 -8.17 -2.87 5.12
C ARG A 147 -7.30 -4.07 4.78
N ALA A 148 -7.18 -5.02 5.71
CA ALA A 148 -6.60 -6.32 5.48
C ALA A 148 -7.72 -7.31 5.13
N GLU A 149 -7.68 -7.89 3.94
CA GLU A 149 -8.68 -8.83 3.43
C GLU A 149 -7.99 -10.17 3.20
N THR A 150 -8.56 -11.25 3.73
CA THR A 150 -8.08 -12.62 3.55
C THR A 150 -9.13 -13.40 2.77
N TYR A 151 -8.73 -13.98 1.65
CA TYR A 151 -9.55 -14.78 0.77
C TYR A 151 -9.14 -16.24 0.90
N LEU A 152 -10.11 -17.09 1.24
CA LEU A 152 -9.97 -18.54 1.17
C LEU A 152 -10.38 -19.01 -0.21
N ILE A 153 -9.47 -19.69 -0.91
CA ILE A 153 -9.67 -20.12 -2.29
C ILE A 153 -9.55 -21.64 -2.38
N SER A 154 -10.47 -22.26 -3.12
CA SER A 154 -10.36 -23.67 -3.49
C SER A 154 -11.00 -23.89 -4.86
N LYS A 155 -10.40 -24.75 -5.69
CA LYS A 155 -10.89 -25.07 -7.05
C LYS A 155 -11.23 -23.85 -7.91
N GLY A 156 -10.40 -22.81 -7.89
CA GLY A 156 -10.65 -21.61 -8.71
C GLY A 156 -11.66 -20.63 -8.12
N ARG A 157 -12.23 -20.90 -6.94
CA ARG A 157 -13.33 -20.11 -6.37
C ARG A 157 -12.98 -19.57 -4.98
N VAL A 158 -13.43 -18.36 -4.69
CA VAL A 158 -13.37 -17.76 -3.36
C VAL A 158 -14.50 -18.36 -2.51
N LEU A 159 -14.13 -19.10 -1.47
CA LEU A 159 -15.05 -19.75 -0.53
C LEU A 159 -15.44 -18.84 0.63
N ALA A 160 -14.51 -18.01 1.11
CA ALA A 160 -14.74 -17.12 2.24
C ALA A 160 -13.86 -15.87 2.15
N VAL A 161 -14.33 -14.79 2.75
CA VAL A 161 -13.60 -13.52 2.88
C VAL A 161 -13.66 -13.08 4.33
N ALA A 162 -12.50 -12.80 4.92
CA ALA A 162 -12.38 -12.19 6.23
C ALA A 162 -11.70 -10.82 6.09
N SER A 163 -12.28 -9.78 6.67
CA SER A 163 -11.72 -8.43 6.60
C SER A 163 -11.43 -7.87 8.00
N ARG A 164 -10.35 -7.10 8.12
CA ARG A 164 -9.96 -6.43 9.35
C ARG A 164 -9.35 -5.07 9.05
N ASP A 165 -9.83 -4.06 9.75
CA ASP A 165 -9.22 -2.73 9.68
C ASP A 165 -7.96 -2.66 10.54
N VAL A 166 -6.91 -2.08 9.98
CA VAL A 166 -5.61 -1.87 10.60
C VAL A 166 -5.30 -0.38 10.55
N GLN A 167 -4.98 0.23 11.69
CA GLN A 167 -4.61 1.64 11.73
C GLN A 167 -3.09 1.81 11.71
N ILE A 168 -2.60 2.51 10.70
CA ILE A 168 -1.19 2.90 10.59
C ILE A 168 -1.03 4.34 11.08
N ARG A 169 -0.21 4.52 12.11
CA ARG A 169 0.07 5.80 12.77
C ARG A 169 1.57 6.00 12.90
N LYS A 170 2.01 7.26 13.03
CA LYS A 170 3.40 7.58 13.40
C LYS A 170 3.73 6.95 14.76
N ALA A 171 4.95 6.44 14.92
CA ALA A 171 5.45 5.85 16.16
C ALA A 171 6.86 6.39 16.49
N GLY A 172 7.30 6.22 17.73
CA GLY A 172 8.63 6.65 18.18
C GLY A 172 8.82 8.17 18.19
N PHE A 173 10.02 8.61 17.78
CA PHE A 173 10.42 10.03 17.79
C PHE A 173 9.52 10.91 16.92
N GLU A 174 9.12 10.44 15.72
CA GLU A 174 8.21 11.21 14.86
C GLU A 174 6.86 11.49 15.53
N ARG A 175 6.34 10.53 16.29
CA ARG A 175 5.11 10.73 17.06
C ARG A 175 5.32 11.70 18.20
N PHE A 176 6.45 11.62 18.91
CA PHE A 176 6.79 12.55 19.98
C PHE A 176 6.84 14.00 19.46
N VAL A 177 7.58 14.24 18.36
CA VAL A 177 7.68 15.56 17.74
C VAL A 177 6.31 16.07 17.29
N ALA A 178 5.52 15.23 16.62
CA ALA A 178 4.18 15.61 16.18
C ALA A 178 3.25 15.98 17.35
N LEU A 179 3.30 15.20 18.44
CA LEU A 179 2.50 15.46 19.64
C LEU A 179 2.99 16.70 20.40
N ALA A 180 4.30 16.93 20.50
CA ALA A 180 4.88 18.12 21.11
C ALA A 180 4.47 19.38 20.34
N ALA A 181 4.55 19.35 19.01
CA ALA A 181 4.10 20.46 18.16
C ALA A 181 2.59 20.74 18.27
N GLN A 182 1.76 19.69 18.36
CA GLN A 182 0.30 19.87 18.47
C GLN A 182 -0.17 20.27 19.87
N ARG A 183 0.39 19.66 20.93
CA ARG A 183 -0.08 19.88 22.31
C ARG A 183 0.64 21.04 23.02
N HIS A 184 1.89 21.30 22.65
CA HIS A 184 2.73 22.33 23.28
C HIS A 184 3.37 23.21 22.19
N GLY A 185 2.58 23.66 21.22
CA GLY A 185 3.07 24.37 20.03
C GLY A 185 3.96 25.58 20.34
N PHE A 186 3.64 26.36 21.38
CA PHE A 186 4.46 27.49 21.81
C PHE A 186 5.86 27.07 22.28
N LEU A 187 5.94 26.11 23.20
CA LEU A 187 7.22 25.59 23.71
C LEU A 187 8.02 24.88 22.62
N TYR A 188 7.33 24.13 21.76
CA TYR A 188 7.94 23.49 20.59
C TYR A 188 8.54 24.53 19.64
N GLY A 189 7.82 25.61 19.35
CA GLY A 189 8.31 26.71 18.53
C GLY A 189 9.54 27.38 19.12
N LEU A 190 9.53 27.69 20.42
CA LEU A 190 10.67 28.28 21.12
C LEU A 190 11.91 27.35 21.06
N ALA A 191 11.72 26.06 21.33
CA ALA A 191 12.78 25.07 21.23
C ALA A 191 13.34 24.94 19.80
N ALA A 192 12.48 24.99 18.78
CA ALA A 192 12.88 24.95 17.39
C ALA A 192 13.70 26.18 16.98
N VAL A 193 13.29 27.38 17.42
CA VAL A 193 14.05 28.62 17.19
C VAL A 193 15.40 28.56 17.89
N ALA A 194 15.44 28.17 19.16
CA ALA A 194 16.69 28.03 19.92
C ALA A 194 17.65 27.03 19.24
N LEU A 195 17.13 25.88 18.78
CA LEU A 195 17.93 24.89 18.04
C LEU A 195 18.47 25.46 16.72
N SER A 196 17.65 26.22 15.98
CA SER A 196 18.07 26.87 14.73
C SER A 196 19.20 27.88 14.97
N LEU A 197 19.09 28.71 16.00
CA LEU A 197 20.14 29.67 16.38
C LEU A 197 21.44 28.96 16.79
N LEU A 198 21.34 27.88 17.58
CA LEU A 198 22.50 27.08 17.97
C LEU A 198 23.20 26.45 16.77
N LEU A 199 22.44 25.87 15.84
CA LEU A 199 23.00 25.28 14.62
C LEU A 199 23.63 26.33 13.71
N GLY A 200 22.98 27.50 13.55
CA GLY A 200 23.53 28.63 12.79
C GLY A 200 24.83 29.16 13.39
N TYR A 201 24.87 29.32 14.72
CA TYR A 201 26.08 29.71 15.44
C TYR A 201 27.20 28.67 15.28
N ALA A 202 26.90 27.38 15.48
CA ALA A 202 27.88 26.30 15.36
C ALA A 202 28.47 26.20 13.93
N ALA A 203 27.62 26.30 12.90
CA ALA A 203 28.07 26.37 11.52
C ALA A 203 28.99 27.57 11.31
N SER A 204 28.58 28.76 11.75
CA SER A 204 29.40 29.97 11.62
C SER A 204 30.75 29.86 12.34
N ALA A 205 30.82 29.19 13.49
CA ALA A 205 32.07 28.97 14.23
C ALA A 205 33.00 27.98 13.52
N LEU A 206 32.47 26.89 12.96
CA LEU A 206 33.23 25.90 12.20
C LEU A 206 33.78 26.46 10.88
N PHE A 207 32.98 27.24 10.14
CA PHE A 207 33.41 27.84 8.86
C PHE A 207 34.26 29.10 9.03
N ARG A 208 34.35 29.69 10.23
CA ARG A 208 35.26 30.81 10.52
C ARG A 208 36.74 30.43 10.62
N ARG A 209 37.05 29.12 10.63
CA ARG A 209 38.42 28.58 10.74
C ARG A 209 38.97 28.02 9.41
N ARG A 210 38.54 28.56 8.27
CA ARG A 210 39.23 28.42 6.99
C ARG A 210 39.40 29.78 6.34
#